data_AF-A0A538NJ76-F1
#
_entry.id   AF-A0A538NJ76-F1
#
_cell.length_a   1.000
_cell.length_b   1.000
_cell.length_c   1.000
_cell.angle_alpha   90.00
_cell.angle_beta   90.00
_cell.angle_gamma   90.00
#
_symmetry.space_group_name_H-M   'P 1'
#
loop_
_entity.id
_entity.type
_entity.pdbx_description
1 polymer ?
#
loop_
_entity_poly.entity_id
_entity_poly.type
_entity_poly.pdbx_seq_one_letter_code
_entity_poly.pdbx_strand_id
1 'polypeptide(L)'
;ATKMLGVADRLTDVTDMAFVGAAIVVGALIGALVFKVAGVPLTLSTAGGALIAGIVGGWLRSVRPSFGRIPTPTVWFMNSVGLNIFIAIVGISAGPGFVNGLKTQGVGLFLWGALATTVPLILGMFTAKYVFRFHDALNLGIISGSRTTTASLGLVCDQAKSQIPALGYTVTYAVGNTLLTIWGMIIIMLLS
;
A
#
# COMPACT_ATOMS: atom_id res chain seq x y z
N ALA A 1 32.49 -28.03 -5.39
CA ALA A 1 31.04 -28.08 -5.75
C ALA A 1 30.29 -26.77 -5.50
N THR A 2 30.72 -25.94 -4.55
CA THR A 2 30.01 -24.70 -4.13
C THR A 2 30.09 -23.51 -5.08
N LYS A 3 30.90 -23.57 -6.15
CA LYS A 3 31.07 -22.49 -7.14
C LYS A 3 30.01 -22.49 -8.25
N MET A 4 29.16 -23.53 -8.32
CA MET A 4 28.09 -23.68 -9.32
C MET A 4 26.67 -23.56 -8.73
N LEU A 5 26.55 -23.34 -7.41
CA LEU A 5 25.26 -23.35 -6.68
C LEU A 5 24.79 -21.95 -6.22
N GLY A 6 25.49 -20.88 -6.61
CA GLY A 6 25.14 -19.51 -6.25
C GLY A 6 26.04 -18.89 -5.18
N VAL A 7 25.93 -17.56 -5.05
CA VAL A 7 26.74 -16.76 -4.11
C VAL A 7 26.37 -17.13 -2.68
N ALA A 8 27.38 -17.51 -1.88
CA ALA A 8 27.19 -17.82 -0.47
C ALA A 8 26.70 -16.60 0.30
N ASP A 9 25.63 -16.82 1.06
CA ASP A 9 24.98 -15.85 1.93
C ASP A 9 25.92 -15.52 3.09
N ARG A 10 26.76 -14.47 2.96
CA ARG A 10 27.63 -14.04 4.08
C ARG A 10 26.74 -13.55 5.23
N LEU A 11 26.89 -14.14 6.42
CA LEU A 11 26.33 -13.58 7.64
C LEU A 11 26.97 -12.21 7.88
N THR A 12 26.15 -11.17 7.86
CA THR A 12 26.55 -9.82 8.21
C THR A 12 25.35 -9.20 8.89
N ASP A 13 25.53 -8.77 10.14
CA ASP A 13 24.49 -8.22 11.01
C ASP A 13 24.17 -6.74 10.74
N VAL A 14 24.85 -6.14 9.75
CA VAL A 14 24.68 -4.72 9.41
C VAL A 14 23.59 -4.58 8.36
N THR A 15 22.50 -3.89 8.72
CA THR A 15 21.51 -3.47 7.73
C THR A 15 22.11 -2.35 6.90
N ASP A 16 22.07 -2.49 5.58
CA ASP A 16 22.37 -1.38 4.68
C ASP A 16 21.16 -0.43 4.63
N MET A 17 21.01 0.39 5.68
CA MET A 17 19.95 1.40 5.79
C MET A 17 20.05 2.45 4.68
N ALA A 18 21.25 2.69 4.14
CA ALA A 18 21.47 3.57 3.01
C ALA A 18 20.85 2.99 1.74
N PHE A 19 20.98 1.68 1.51
CA PHE A 19 20.33 1.00 0.40
C PHE A 19 18.80 0.97 0.53
N VAL A 20 18.28 0.68 1.73
CA VAL A 20 16.82 0.70 1.98
C VAL A 20 16.26 2.11 1.81
N GLY A 21 16.92 3.12 2.37
CA GLY A 21 16.55 4.53 2.21
C GLY A 21 16.62 4.99 0.76
N ALA A 22 17.70 4.65 0.04
CA ALA A 22 17.83 4.96 -1.38
C ALA A 22 16.74 4.30 -2.23
N ALA A 23 16.39 3.03 -1.94
CA ALA A 23 15.30 2.34 -2.63
C ALA A 23 13.94 3.01 -2.40
N ILE A 24 13.66 3.46 -1.17
CA ILE A 24 12.43 4.21 -0.85
C ILE A 24 12.44 5.57 -1.56
N VAL A 25 13.56 6.29 -1.54
CA VAL A 25 13.68 7.61 -2.19
C VAL A 25 13.52 7.48 -3.70
N VAL A 26 14.23 6.54 -4.34
CA VAL A 26 14.10 6.29 -5.78
C VAL A 26 12.68 5.85 -6.13
N GLY A 27 12.07 4.96 -5.33
CA GLY A 27 10.69 4.55 -5.52
C GLY A 27 9.69 5.67 -5.38
N ALA A 28 9.86 6.54 -4.39
CA ALA A 28 9.03 7.72 -4.18
C ALA A 28 9.22 8.75 -5.30
N LEU A 29 10.44 8.95 -5.79
CA LEU A 29 10.73 9.84 -6.92
C LEU A 29 10.09 9.32 -8.22
N ILE A 30 10.18 8.01 -8.48
CA ILE A 30 9.51 7.39 -9.62
C ILE A 30 7.98 7.48 -9.46
N GLY A 31 7.45 7.25 -8.26
CA GLY A 31 6.02 7.38 -7.96
C GLY A 31 5.50 8.82 -8.03
N ALA A 32 6.37 9.80 -7.77
CA ALA A 32 6.08 11.21 -7.92
C ALA A 32 6.05 11.69 -9.37
N LEU A 33 6.53 10.86 -10.34
CA LEU A 33 6.44 11.21 -11.75
C LEU A 33 4.97 11.25 -12.17
N VAL A 34 4.52 12.46 -12.50
CA VAL A 34 3.19 12.73 -13.04
C VAL A 34 3.31 12.76 -14.56
N PHE A 35 2.81 11.72 -15.22
CA PHE A 35 2.72 11.73 -16.67
C PHE A 35 1.41 12.42 -17.08
N LYS A 36 1.53 13.57 -17.75
CA LYS A 36 0.38 14.26 -18.34
C LYS A 36 0.08 13.64 -19.70
N VAL A 37 -0.85 12.70 -19.77
CA VAL A 37 -1.34 12.14 -21.04
C VAL A 37 -2.68 12.79 -21.36
N ALA A 38 -2.78 13.43 -22.53
CA ALA A 38 -4.00 14.09 -23.02
C ALA A 38 -4.63 15.11 -22.03
N GLY A 39 -3.81 15.90 -21.32
CA GLY A 39 -4.29 16.90 -20.36
C GLY A 39 -4.61 16.34 -18.96
N VAL A 40 -4.58 15.02 -18.77
CA VAL A 40 -4.84 14.36 -17.50
C VAL A 40 -3.54 14.11 -16.75
N PRO A 41 -3.36 14.65 -15.52
CA PRO A 41 -2.21 14.32 -14.69
C PRO A 41 -2.35 12.90 -14.11
N LEU A 42 -1.90 11.89 -14.84
CA LEU A 42 -1.80 10.52 -14.32
C LEU A 42 -0.59 10.46 -13.38
N THR A 43 -0.86 10.44 -12.08
CA THR A 43 0.15 10.19 -11.05
C THR A 43 0.03 8.77 -10.54
N LEU A 44 1.17 8.08 -10.44
CA LEU A 44 1.27 6.77 -9.77
C LEU A 44 1.18 6.89 -8.24
N SER A 45 1.20 8.13 -7.72
CA SER A 45 1.35 8.47 -6.30
C SER A 45 2.68 7.99 -5.71
N THR A 46 3.24 8.80 -4.80
CA THR A 46 4.50 8.50 -4.11
C THR A 46 4.45 7.17 -3.36
N ALA A 47 3.31 6.85 -2.74
CA ALA A 47 3.12 5.58 -2.05
C ALA A 47 3.05 4.38 -3.00
N GLY A 48 2.43 4.55 -4.17
CA GLY A 48 2.34 3.50 -5.19
C GLY A 48 3.70 3.18 -5.79
N GLY A 49 4.47 4.22 -6.16
CA GLY A 49 5.84 4.04 -6.67
C GLY A 49 6.81 3.46 -5.65
N ALA A 50 6.72 3.88 -4.38
CA ALA A 50 7.52 3.29 -3.31
C ALA A 50 7.23 1.79 -3.12
N LEU A 51 5.96 1.38 -3.24
CA LEU A 51 5.57 -0.02 -3.12
C LEU A 51 6.06 -0.84 -4.32
N ILE A 52 5.88 -0.34 -5.56
CA ILE A 52 6.39 -1.00 -6.77
C ILE A 52 7.92 -1.15 -6.68
N ALA A 53 8.63 -0.10 -6.27
CA ALA A 53 10.07 -0.16 -6.07
C ALA A 53 10.46 -1.16 -4.97
N GLY A 54 9.67 -1.27 -3.90
CA GLY A 54 9.84 -2.27 -2.85
C GLY A 54 9.67 -3.71 -3.37
N ILE A 55 8.65 -3.97 -4.20
CA ILE A 55 8.44 -5.29 -4.82
C ILE A 55 9.54 -5.61 -5.82
N VAL A 56 9.89 -4.67 -6.70
CA VAL A 56 10.95 -4.86 -7.70
C VAL A 56 12.31 -5.04 -7.02
N GLY A 57 12.61 -4.25 -5.99
CA GLY A 57 13.82 -4.38 -5.18
C GLY A 57 13.89 -5.70 -4.43
N GLY A 58 12.76 -6.15 -3.86
CA GLY A 58 12.65 -7.46 -3.21
C GLY A 58 12.84 -8.62 -4.19
N TRP A 59 12.25 -8.53 -5.39
CA TRP A 59 12.43 -9.50 -6.46
C TRP A 59 13.88 -9.52 -6.97
N LEU A 60 14.48 -8.35 -7.22
CA LEU A 60 15.87 -8.25 -7.67
C LEU A 60 16.83 -8.85 -6.65
N ARG A 61 16.57 -8.66 -5.35
CA ARG A 61 17.33 -9.33 -4.29
C ARG A 61 17.09 -10.85 -4.24
N SER A 62 15.87 -11.31 -4.49
CA SER A 62 15.54 -12.74 -4.55
C SER A 62 16.28 -13.45 -5.69
N VAL A 63 16.46 -12.77 -6.83
CA VAL A 63 17.20 -13.29 -8.00
C VAL A 63 18.72 -13.12 -7.84
N ARG A 64 19.19 -12.05 -7.20
CA ARG A 64 20.62 -11.76 -6.96
C ARG A 64 20.86 -11.37 -5.50
N PRO A 65 21.15 -12.31 -4.59
CA PRO A 65 21.32 -12.04 -3.15
C PRO A 65 22.60 -11.25 -2.77
N SER A 66 23.21 -10.52 -3.71
CA SER A 66 24.47 -9.78 -3.54
C SER A 66 24.37 -8.44 -2.79
N PHE A 67 23.19 -7.80 -2.72
CA PHE A 67 23.00 -6.47 -2.12
C PHE A 67 21.69 -6.35 -1.33
N GLY A 68 21.59 -5.42 -0.36
CA GLY A 68 20.34 -5.10 0.35
C GLY A 68 19.90 -6.11 1.41
N ARG A 69 20.84 -6.68 2.18
CA ARG A 69 20.53 -7.62 3.26
C ARG A 69 19.87 -6.84 4.40
N ILE A 70 18.64 -7.20 4.75
CA ILE A 70 17.94 -6.67 5.90
C ILE A 70 17.90 -7.81 6.94
N PRO A 71 18.61 -7.70 8.07
CA PRO A 71 18.51 -8.63 9.18
C PRO A 71 17.05 -8.84 9.59
N THR A 72 16.68 -10.08 9.92
CA THR A 72 15.34 -10.43 10.42
C THR A 72 14.88 -9.53 11.59
N PRO A 73 15.73 -9.15 12.55
CA PRO A 73 15.36 -8.21 13.62
C PRO A 73 14.95 -6.82 13.09
N THR A 74 15.61 -6.34 12.03
CA THR A 74 15.30 -5.05 11.42
C THR A 74 13.97 -5.10 10.68
N VAL A 75 13.69 -6.19 9.94
CA VAL A 75 12.38 -6.39 9.30
C VAL A 75 11.27 -6.41 10.34
N TRP A 76 11.48 -7.12 11.46
CA TRP A 76 10.53 -7.13 12.56
C TRP A 76 10.32 -5.73 13.16
N PHE A 77 11.40 -5.00 13.43
CA PHE A 77 11.31 -3.63 13.94
C PHE A 77 10.52 -2.72 13.00
N MET A 78 10.82 -2.75 11.70
CA MET A 78 10.12 -1.93 10.70
C MET A 78 8.64 -2.30 10.57
N ASN A 79 8.31 -3.60 10.57
CA ASN A 79 6.93 -4.06 10.49
C ASN A 79 6.14 -3.75 11.76
N SER A 80 6.64 -4.12 12.94
CA SER A 80 5.86 -3.98 14.18
C SER A 80 5.89 -2.55 14.73
N VAL A 81 7.07 -1.93 14.84
CA VAL A 81 7.19 -0.58 15.42
C VAL A 81 6.69 0.47 14.43
N GLY A 82 7.11 0.38 13.17
CA GLY A 82 6.69 1.33 12.13
C GLY A 82 5.17 1.33 11.91
N LEU A 83 4.55 0.16 11.82
CA LEU A 83 3.10 0.04 11.64
C LEU A 83 2.32 0.54 12.86
N ASN A 84 2.74 0.20 14.07
CA ASN A 84 2.07 0.65 15.29
C ASN A 84 2.11 2.17 15.43
N ILE A 85 3.26 2.79 15.15
CA ILE A 85 3.40 4.25 15.13
C ILE A 85 2.52 4.85 14.04
N PHE A 86 2.49 4.27 12.84
CA PHE A 86 1.64 4.75 11.74
C PHE A 86 0.15 4.72 12.12
N ILE A 87 -0.34 3.62 12.70
CA ILE A 87 -1.72 3.49 13.17
C ILE A 87 -2.04 4.53 14.25
N ALA A 88 -1.13 4.73 15.21
CA ALA A 88 -1.31 5.73 16.26
C ALA A 88 -1.42 7.16 15.69
N ILE A 89 -0.53 7.53 14.77
CA ILE A 89 -0.53 8.86 14.14
C ILE A 89 -1.81 9.07 13.30
N VAL A 90 -2.19 8.09 12.48
CA VAL A 90 -3.42 8.16 11.68
C VAL A 90 -4.66 8.29 12.59
N GLY A 91 -4.70 7.53 13.69
CA GLY A 91 -5.78 7.61 14.68
C GLY A 91 -5.88 8.99 15.34
N ILE A 92 -4.75 9.54 15.79
CA ILE A 92 -4.70 10.87 16.40
C ILE A 92 -5.07 11.96 15.38
N SER A 93 -4.61 11.85 14.14
CA SER A 93 -4.90 12.82 13.08
C SER A 93 -6.35 12.78 12.61
N ALA A 94 -6.97 11.60 12.56
CA ALA A 94 -8.37 11.43 12.16
C ALA A 94 -9.38 11.82 13.26
N GLY A 95 -8.96 11.78 14.53
CA GLY A 95 -9.82 12.06 15.69
C GLY A 95 -10.57 13.40 15.64
N PRO A 96 -9.90 14.55 15.42
CA PRO A 96 -10.56 15.84 15.33
C PRO A 96 -11.58 15.94 14.19
N GLY A 97 -11.27 15.33 13.04
CA GLY A 97 -12.18 15.28 11.89
C GLY A 97 -13.48 14.51 12.20
N PHE A 98 -13.35 13.40 12.94
CA PHE A 98 -14.50 12.63 13.41
C PHE A 98 -15.39 13.44 14.37
N VAL A 99 -14.80 14.11 15.36
CA VAL A 99 -15.56 14.93 16.34
C VAL A 99 -16.27 16.10 15.66
N ASN A 100 -15.60 16.77 14.71
CA ASN A 100 -16.21 17.86 13.95
C ASN A 100 -17.33 17.37 13.03
N GLY A 101 -17.15 16.23 12.36
CA GLY A 101 -18.19 15.61 11.53
C GLY A 101 -19.43 15.23 12.34
N LEU A 102 -19.23 14.68 13.54
CA LEU A 102 -20.33 14.32 14.45
C LEU A 102 -21.09 15.55 14.96
N LYS A 103 -20.39 16.66 15.25
CA LYS A 103 -21.02 17.92 15.69
C LYS A 103 -21.81 18.62 14.59
N THR A 104 -21.34 18.58 13.35
CA THR A 104 -21.94 19.36 12.24
C THR A 104 -23.09 18.65 11.55
N GLN A 105 -23.02 17.32 11.39
CA GLN A 105 -24.04 16.57 10.63
C GLN A 105 -24.74 15.48 11.46
N GLY A 106 -24.45 15.41 12.76
CA GLY A 106 -25.07 14.46 13.69
C GLY A 106 -24.73 12.99 13.38
N VAL A 107 -25.46 12.09 14.04
CA VAL A 107 -25.29 10.63 13.89
C VAL A 107 -25.73 10.16 12.49
N GLY A 108 -26.58 10.92 11.79
CA GLY A 108 -27.08 10.59 10.46
C GLY A 108 -25.97 10.51 9.40
N LEU A 109 -25.05 11.48 9.37
CA LEU A 109 -23.90 11.42 8.47
C LEU A 109 -22.95 10.27 8.83
N PHE A 110 -22.79 9.98 10.12
CA PHE A 110 -21.97 8.85 10.53
C PHE A 110 -22.55 7.53 10.02
N LEU A 111 -23.86 7.32 10.14
CA LEU A 111 -24.53 6.11 9.64
C LEU A 111 -24.48 6.01 8.11
N TRP A 112 -24.78 7.10 7.39
CA TRP A 112 -24.71 7.12 5.94
C TRP A 112 -23.28 6.96 5.42
N GLY A 113 -22.30 7.59 6.07
CA GLY A 113 -20.89 7.42 5.76
C GLY A 113 -20.40 6.00 6.07
N ALA A 114 -20.81 5.42 7.20
CA ALA A 114 -20.50 4.04 7.55
C ALA A 114 -21.10 3.07 6.53
N LEU A 115 -22.34 3.26 6.12
CA LEU A 115 -22.97 2.44 5.07
C LEU A 115 -22.26 2.63 3.72
N ALA A 116 -22.05 3.87 3.28
CA ALA A 116 -21.39 4.17 2.02
C ALA A 116 -19.95 3.65 1.95
N THR A 117 -19.28 3.48 3.09
CA THR A 117 -17.92 2.93 3.16
C THR A 117 -17.88 1.41 3.34
N THR A 118 -18.83 0.86 4.10
CA THR A 118 -18.87 -0.57 4.45
C THR A 118 -19.49 -1.40 3.32
N VAL A 119 -20.53 -0.89 2.67
CA VAL A 119 -21.23 -1.62 1.60
C VAL A 119 -20.30 -1.94 0.42
N PRO A 120 -19.54 -0.98 -0.16
CA PRO A 120 -18.62 -1.30 -1.26
C PRO A 120 -17.47 -2.21 -0.82
N LEU A 121 -17.04 -2.12 0.44
CA LEU A 121 -15.97 -2.95 0.99
C LEU A 121 -16.42 -4.42 1.08
N ILE A 122 -17.61 -4.65 1.64
CA ILE A 122 -18.18 -6.00 1.74
C ILE A 122 -18.45 -6.55 0.34
N LEU A 123 -19.12 -5.79 -0.53
CA LEU A 123 -19.41 -6.23 -1.89
C LEU A 123 -18.13 -6.52 -2.68
N GLY A 124 -17.10 -5.69 -2.55
CA GLY A 124 -15.78 -5.89 -3.15
C GLY A 124 -15.12 -7.18 -2.66
N MET A 125 -15.17 -7.45 -1.35
CA MET A 125 -14.64 -8.67 -0.76
C MET A 125 -15.33 -9.93 -1.28
N PHE A 126 -16.67 -9.91 -1.35
CA PHE A 126 -17.45 -11.03 -1.88
C PHE A 126 -17.20 -11.21 -3.38
N THR A 127 -17.16 -10.13 -4.16
CA THR A 127 -16.92 -10.21 -5.61
C THR A 127 -15.52 -10.78 -5.89
N ALA A 128 -14.49 -10.32 -5.18
CA ALA A 128 -13.13 -10.82 -5.32
C ALA A 128 -13.00 -12.32 -4.93
N LYS A 129 -13.75 -12.77 -3.92
CA LYS A 129 -13.74 -14.17 -3.47
C LYS A 129 -14.56 -15.11 -4.35
N TYR A 130 -15.77 -14.72 -4.73
CA TYR A 130 -16.72 -15.61 -5.39
C TYR A 130 -16.70 -15.50 -6.92
N VAL A 131 -16.45 -14.32 -7.48
CA VAL A 131 -16.39 -14.13 -8.95
C VAL A 131 -14.98 -14.40 -9.46
N PHE A 132 -13.98 -13.73 -8.88
CA PHE A 132 -12.59 -13.84 -9.34
C PHE A 132 -11.79 -14.97 -8.66
N ARG A 133 -12.34 -15.58 -7.60
CA ARG A 133 -11.74 -16.73 -6.89
C ARG A 133 -10.30 -16.48 -6.43
N PHE A 134 -9.99 -15.24 -6.03
CA PHE A 134 -8.67 -14.91 -5.52
C PHE A 134 -8.41 -15.57 -4.16
N HIS A 135 -7.13 -15.89 -3.89
CA HIS A 135 -6.70 -16.41 -2.60
C HIS A 135 -6.97 -15.41 -1.48
N ASP A 136 -7.37 -15.88 -0.30
CA ASP A 136 -7.83 -15.01 0.80
C ASP A 136 -6.80 -13.95 1.20
N ALA A 137 -5.51 -14.28 1.20
CA ALA A 137 -4.43 -13.31 1.48
C ALA A 137 -4.34 -12.19 0.42
N LEU A 138 -4.55 -12.50 -0.86
CA LEU A 138 -4.55 -11.51 -1.93
C LEU A 138 -5.79 -10.63 -1.87
N ASN A 139 -6.95 -11.21 -1.53
CA ASN A 139 -8.21 -10.49 -1.39
C ASN A 139 -8.13 -9.40 -0.31
N LEU A 140 -7.53 -9.70 0.85
CA LEU A 140 -7.29 -8.69 1.90
C LEU A 140 -6.36 -7.54 1.43
N GLY A 141 -5.38 -7.86 0.58
CA GLY A 141 -4.54 -6.86 -0.10
C GLY A 141 -5.32 -5.98 -1.08
N ILE A 142 -6.17 -6.60 -1.91
CA ILE A 142 -7.04 -5.91 -2.88
C ILE A 142 -7.97 -4.92 -2.17
N ILE A 143 -8.60 -5.34 -1.07
CA ILE A 143 -9.53 -4.50 -0.28
C ILE A 143 -8.81 -3.35 0.43
N SER A 144 -7.63 -3.60 0.99
CA SER A 144 -6.84 -2.52 1.60
C SER A 144 -6.39 -1.49 0.55
N GLY A 145 -6.06 -1.94 -0.67
CA GLY A 145 -5.68 -1.05 -1.77
C GLY A 145 -6.85 -0.30 -2.41
N SER A 146 -8.04 -0.90 -2.51
CA SER A 146 -9.25 -0.21 -2.98
C SER A 146 -9.67 0.94 -2.05
N ARG A 147 -9.36 0.80 -0.75
CA ARG A 147 -9.52 1.85 0.27
C ARG A 147 -8.30 2.74 0.41
N THR A 148 -7.26 2.55 -0.41
CA THR A 148 -5.99 3.27 -0.34
C THR A 148 -5.37 3.31 1.06
N THR A 149 -5.65 2.30 1.90
CA THR A 149 -5.29 2.29 3.33
C THR A 149 -4.05 1.44 3.56
N THR A 150 -2.88 2.07 3.61
CA THR A 150 -1.59 1.41 3.87
C THR A 150 -1.49 0.78 5.26
N ALA A 151 -2.15 1.34 6.28
CA ALA A 151 -2.18 0.76 7.63
C ALA A 151 -2.79 -0.64 7.63
N SER A 152 -3.93 -0.80 6.96
CA SER A 152 -4.62 -2.08 6.86
C SER A 152 -3.79 -3.11 6.11
N LEU A 153 -3.06 -2.71 5.07
CA LEU A 153 -2.13 -3.60 4.38
C LEU A 153 -1.01 -4.07 5.33
N GLY A 154 -0.39 -3.15 6.05
CA GLY A 154 0.69 -3.48 6.99
C GLY A 154 0.23 -4.49 8.05
N LEU A 155 -0.97 -4.29 8.61
CA LEU A 155 -1.56 -5.21 9.61
C LEU A 155 -1.85 -6.58 9.01
N VAL A 156 -2.40 -6.63 7.79
CA VAL A 156 -2.67 -7.89 7.10
C VAL A 156 -1.38 -8.63 6.77
N CYS A 157 -0.33 -7.94 6.31
CA CYS A 157 0.97 -8.54 6.03
C CYS A 157 1.66 -9.05 7.31
N ASP A 158 1.58 -8.32 8.41
CA ASP A 158 2.13 -8.71 9.72
C ASP A 158 1.40 -9.95 10.26
N GLN A 159 0.07 -9.94 10.23
CA GLN A 159 -0.75 -11.07 10.68
C GLN A 159 -0.60 -12.31 9.78
N ALA A 160 -0.53 -12.12 8.47
CA ALA A 160 -0.32 -13.21 7.50
C ALA A 160 1.13 -13.70 7.46
N LYS A 161 2.07 -12.99 8.10
CA LYS A 161 3.53 -13.21 8.02
C LYS A 161 4.02 -13.39 6.58
N SER A 162 3.38 -12.70 5.64
CA SER A 162 3.55 -12.90 4.22
C SER A 162 3.35 -11.59 3.47
N GLN A 163 4.14 -11.38 2.41
CA GLN A 163 4.08 -10.20 1.55
C GLN A 163 3.16 -10.40 0.32
N ILE A 164 2.49 -11.55 0.21
CA ILE A 164 1.51 -11.83 -0.84
C ILE A 164 0.38 -10.78 -0.89
N PRO A 165 -0.16 -10.28 0.24
CA PRO A 165 -1.18 -9.23 0.21
C PRO A 165 -0.71 -7.92 -0.44
N ALA A 166 0.59 -7.58 -0.32
CA ALA A 166 1.14 -6.36 -0.90
C ALA A 166 1.06 -6.35 -2.44
N LEU A 167 1.13 -7.53 -3.06
CA LEU A 167 0.97 -7.66 -4.51
C LEU A 167 -0.42 -7.20 -4.96
N GLY A 168 -1.48 -7.63 -4.26
CA GLY A 168 -2.86 -7.25 -4.56
C GLY A 168 -3.13 -5.77 -4.33
N TYR A 169 -2.50 -5.17 -3.31
CA TYR A 169 -2.64 -3.76 -2.99
C TYR A 169 -2.09 -2.85 -4.10
N THR A 170 -0.95 -3.18 -4.72
CA THR A 170 -0.33 -2.29 -5.71
C THR A 170 -1.25 -1.94 -6.87
N VAL A 171 -1.88 -2.95 -7.44
CA VAL A 171 -2.73 -2.80 -8.62
C VAL A 171 -3.99 -2.04 -8.25
N THR A 172 -4.65 -2.40 -7.16
CA THR A 172 -5.88 -1.71 -6.74
C THR A 172 -5.61 -0.28 -6.28
N TYR A 173 -4.46 -0.01 -5.70
CA TYR A 173 -4.03 1.34 -5.32
C TYR A 173 -3.79 2.22 -6.55
N ALA A 174 -3.05 1.73 -7.55
CA ALA A 174 -2.78 2.47 -8.79
C ALA A 174 -4.07 2.73 -9.57
N VAL A 175 -4.93 1.71 -9.69
CA VAL A 175 -6.25 1.82 -10.33
C VAL A 175 -7.15 2.79 -9.56
N GLY A 176 -7.18 2.72 -8.23
CA GLY A 176 -7.97 3.58 -7.37
C GLY A 176 -7.60 5.06 -7.52
N ASN A 177 -6.31 5.39 -7.45
CA ASN A 177 -5.84 6.77 -7.65
C ASN A 177 -6.13 7.28 -9.06
N THR A 178 -5.90 6.44 -10.07
CA THR A 178 -6.17 6.81 -11.47
C THR A 178 -7.65 7.10 -11.70
N LEU A 179 -8.53 6.21 -11.23
CA LEU A 179 -9.98 6.39 -11.31
C LEU A 179 -10.44 7.62 -10.54
N LEU A 180 -9.90 7.88 -9.34
CA LEU A 180 -10.21 9.07 -8.55
C LEU A 180 -9.87 10.35 -9.34
N THR A 181 -8.70 10.41 -9.98
CA THR A 181 -8.29 11.55 -10.79
C THR A 181 -9.18 11.72 -12.02
N ILE A 182 -9.50 10.64 -12.73
CA ILE A 182 -10.36 10.68 -13.92
C ILE A 182 -11.79 11.10 -13.57
N TRP A 183 -12.40 10.46 -12.58
CA TRP A 183 -13.76 10.79 -12.14
C TRP A 183 -13.86 12.18 -11.55
N GLY A 184 -12.82 12.63 -10.83
CA GLY A 184 -12.74 14.01 -10.34
C GLY A 184 -12.90 15.02 -11.47
N MET A 185 -12.20 14.83 -12.60
CA MET A 185 -12.35 15.72 -13.76
C MET A 185 -13.70 15.56 -14.46
N ILE A 186 -14.20 14.33 -14.64
CA ILE A 186 -15.50 14.11 -15.29
C ILE A 186 -16.62 14.83 -14.52
N ILE A 187 -16.61 14.75 -13.18
CA ILE A 187 -17.56 15.44 -12.32
C ILE A 187 -17.43 16.96 -12.48
N ILE A 188 -16.21 17.49 -12.51
CA ILE A 188 -15.97 18.93 -12.72
C ILE A 188 -16.51 19.37 -14.09
N MET A 189 -16.27 18.60 -15.16
CA MET A 189 -16.77 18.90 -16.51
C MET A 189 -18.30 18.78 -16.64
N LEU A 190 -18.94 17.92 -15.84
CA LEU A 190 -20.40 17.80 -15.80
C LEU A 190 -21.07 18.93 -15.00
N LEU A 191 -20.34 19.55 -14.08
CA LEU A 191 -20.82 20.66 -13.23
C LEU A 191 -20.52 22.05 -13.81
N SER A 192 -19.63 22.15 -14.80
CA SER A 192 -19.29 23.38 -15.54
C SER A 192 -20.15 23.56 -16.79
#